data_AF-A0A096A7E6-F1
#
_entry.id   AF-A0A096A7E6-F1
#
_cell.length_a   1.000
_cell.length_b   1.000
_cell.length_c   1.000
_cell.angle_alpha   90.00
_cell.angle_beta   90.00
_cell.angle_gamma   90.00
#
_symmetry.space_group_name_H-M   'P 1'
#
loop_
_entity.id
_entity.type
_entity.pdbx_description
1 polymer ?
#
loop_
_entity_poly.entity_id
_entity_poly.type
_entity_poly.pdbx_seq_one_letter_code
_entity_poly.pdbx_strand_id
1 'polypeptide(L)'
;MENLFETLVGKLRKGIVSFVYRKKDGTERHACGTLYGIGHTIKGTHPHQQCSYTLAYYDVDCKGWRSFIINNLVEVGELRQETMDEHHDICLALVVKLKEKMKKEGKTAFAYRKADGTIRYTHGILSDSIDVSDRYFTYFDTDKGEERKFRIDAFIGIGEPEELQDSNAPISTETQGASSSDKAYNDFNSLGIETILAKRGVKIENTENFMVIDLLPELNKQQLKDLICKAAERLASL
;
A
#
# COMPACT_ATOMS: atom_id res chain seq x y z
N MET A 1 -7.94 -18.84 19.55
CA MET A 1 -8.88 -18.70 18.42
C MET A 1 -8.09 -18.02 17.31
N GLU A 2 -7.80 -18.74 16.23
CA GLU A 2 -7.04 -18.18 15.10
C GLU A 2 -7.80 -16.97 14.55
N ASN A 3 -7.10 -15.85 14.32
CA ASN A 3 -7.71 -14.66 13.74
C ASN A 3 -7.99 -14.94 12.25
N LEU A 4 -9.26 -15.07 11.88
CA LEU A 4 -9.72 -15.38 10.52
C LEU A 4 -9.07 -14.47 9.45
N PHE A 5 -8.85 -13.21 9.81
CA PHE A 5 -8.16 -12.25 8.95
C PHE A 5 -6.69 -12.62 8.71
N GLU A 6 -5.95 -12.98 9.76
CA GLU A 6 -4.54 -13.38 9.63
C GLU A 6 -4.41 -14.65 8.78
N THR A 7 -5.34 -15.59 8.93
CA THR A 7 -5.42 -16.80 8.09
C THR A 7 -5.63 -16.44 6.63
N LEU A 8 -6.55 -15.52 6.32
CA LEU A 8 -6.78 -15.05 4.95
C LEU A 8 -5.53 -14.40 4.36
N VAL A 9 -4.92 -13.46 5.07
CA VAL A 9 -3.71 -12.75 4.62
C VAL A 9 -2.58 -13.75 4.38
N GLY A 10 -2.37 -14.69 5.30
CA GLY A 10 -1.37 -15.74 5.19
C GLY A 10 -1.59 -16.63 3.96
N LYS A 11 -2.83 -17.02 3.67
CA LYS A 11 -3.17 -17.83 2.49
C LYS A 11 -3.05 -17.00 1.19
N LEU A 12 -3.53 -15.75 1.16
CA LEU A 12 -3.45 -14.88 -0.02
C LEU A 12 -2.01 -14.65 -0.49
N ARG A 13 -1.06 -14.58 0.46
CA ARG A 13 0.37 -14.44 0.18
C ARG A 13 1.02 -15.71 -0.37
N LYS A 14 0.37 -16.87 -0.24
CA LYS A 14 0.88 -18.17 -0.69
C LYS A 14 0.25 -18.63 -2.00
N GLY A 15 -0.91 -18.09 -2.39
CA GLY A 15 -1.62 -18.50 -3.59
C GLY A 15 -3.01 -17.90 -3.70
N ILE A 16 -3.91 -18.62 -4.36
CA ILE A 16 -5.29 -18.20 -4.57
C ILE A 16 -6.18 -18.81 -3.48
N VAL A 17 -7.05 -17.98 -2.92
CA VAL A 17 -7.88 -18.33 -1.76
C VAL A 17 -9.31 -17.96 -2.06
N SER A 18 -10.24 -18.87 -1.78
CA SER A 18 -11.66 -18.55 -1.73
C SER A 18 -12.01 -17.96 -0.37
N PHE A 19 -12.82 -16.92 -0.33
CA PHE A 19 -13.31 -16.33 0.92
C PHE A 19 -14.63 -15.61 0.70
N VAL A 20 -15.34 -15.37 1.79
CA VAL A 20 -16.66 -14.72 1.77
C VAL A 20 -16.63 -13.48 2.64
N TYR A 21 -17.15 -12.37 2.11
CA TYR A 21 -17.35 -11.17 2.90
C TYR A 21 -18.71 -10.51 2.61
N ARG A 22 -19.24 -9.81 3.61
CA ARG A 22 -20.51 -9.08 3.49
C ARG A 22 -20.31 -7.73 2.84
N LYS A 23 -21.09 -7.44 1.79
CA LYS A 23 -21.15 -6.12 1.14
C LYS A 23 -21.94 -5.13 2.02
N LYS A 24 -21.84 -3.84 1.66
CA LYS A 24 -22.59 -2.75 2.32
C LYS A 24 -24.12 -2.94 2.23
N ASP A 25 -24.61 -3.60 1.19
CA ASP A 25 -26.03 -3.90 0.97
C ASP A 25 -26.53 -5.12 1.78
N GLY A 26 -25.67 -5.73 2.61
CA GLY A 26 -25.99 -6.89 3.43
C GLY A 26 -25.85 -8.24 2.72
N THR A 27 -25.71 -8.25 1.38
CA THR A 27 -25.50 -9.51 0.63
C THR A 27 -24.04 -9.97 0.71
N GLU A 28 -23.82 -11.27 0.51
CA GLU A 28 -22.49 -11.87 0.59
C GLU A 28 -21.83 -11.92 -0.79
N ARG A 29 -20.51 -11.71 -0.82
CA ARG A 29 -19.68 -11.95 -1.99
C ARG A 29 -18.77 -13.13 -1.72
N HIS A 30 -18.87 -14.14 -2.57
CA HIS A 30 -17.88 -15.20 -2.69
C HIS A 30 -16.79 -14.73 -3.65
N ALA A 31 -15.56 -14.65 -3.18
CA ALA A 31 -14.43 -14.12 -3.94
C ALA A 31 -13.29 -15.14 -4.00
N CYS A 32 -12.65 -15.23 -5.16
CA CYS A 32 -11.35 -15.87 -5.31
C CYS A 32 -10.28 -14.79 -5.45
N GLY A 33 -9.36 -14.71 -4.49
CA GLY A 33 -8.36 -13.65 -4.44
C GLY A 33 -6.94 -14.14 -4.28
N THR A 34 -5.97 -13.29 -4.62
CA THR A 34 -4.55 -13.54 -4.33
C THR A 34 -3.77 -12.25 -4.07
N LEU A 35 -2.68 -12.39 -3.30
CA LEU A 35 -1.60 -11.42 -3.16
C LEU A 35 -0.25 -12.02 -3.60
N TYR A 36 -0.24 -13.29 -4.03
CA TYR A 36 0.96 -14.02 -4.38
C TYR A 36 1.66 -13.35 -5.57
N GLY A 37 2.89 -12.87 -5.32
CA GLY A 37 3.74 -12.23 -6.32
C GLY A 37 3.18 -10.94 -6.93
N ILE A 38 2.10 -10.36 -6.39
CA ILE A 38 1.48 -9.12 -6.89
C ILE A 38 1.03 -8.17 -5.78
N GLY A 39 1.10 -8.58 -4.51
CA GLY A 39 0.68 -7.75 -3.38
C GLY A 39 1.40 -6.40 -3.32
N HIS A 40 2.59 -6.31 -3.92
CA HIS A 40 3.34 -5.06 -4.07
C HIS A 40 2.76 -4.07 -5.08
N THR A 41 1.69 -4.41 -5.80
CA THR A 41 1.03 -3.49 -6.76
C THR A 41 -0.20 -2.81 -6.20
N ILE A 42 -0.53 -3.05 -4.92
CA ILE A 42 -1.63 -2.37 -4.26
C ILE A 42 -1.28 -0.88 -4.20
N LYS A 43 -2.09 -0.04 -4.83
CA LYS A 43 -1.96 1.42 -4.76
C LYS A 43 -2.65 1.95 -3.50
N GLY A 44 -2.13 3.06 -2.95
CA GLY A 44 -2.76 3.76 -1.81
C GLY A 44 -2.47 3.13 -0.44
N THR A 45 -1.44 2.29 -0.33
CA THR A 45 -0.97 1.70 0.93
C THR A 45 0.06 2.58 1.64
N HIS A 46 -0.06 3.91 1.56
CA HIS A 46 0.78 4.76 2.39
C HIS A 46 0.50 4.43 3.87
N PRO A 47 1.51 4.32 4.75
CA PRO A 47 1.29 4.07 6.18
C PRO A 47 0.30 5.08 6.82
N HIS A 48 0.21 6.29 6.27
CA HIS A 48 -0.71 7.34 6.69
C HIS A 48 -2.11 7.28 6.04
N GLN A 49 -2.31 6.45 5.02
CA GLN A 49 -3.59 6.25 4.32
C GLN A 49 -4.14 4.83 4.46
N GLN A 50 -3.43 3.92 5.15
CA GLN A 50 -3.99 2.64 5.53
C GLN A 50 -5.20 2.88 6.44
N CYS A 51 -6.39 2.72 5.85
CA CYS A 51 -7.55 2.32 6.62
C CYS A 51 -7.26 0.90 7.13
N SER A 52 -6.79 0.81 8.37
CA SER A 52 -6.54 -0.43 9.12
C SER A 52 -7.74 -1.37 9.18
N TYR A 53 -8.91 -0.92 8.70
CA TYR A 53 -10.15 -1.68 8.62
C TYR A 53 -10.43 -2.28 7.23
N THR A 54 -9.61 -2.09 6.18
CA THR A 54 -9.85 -2.70 4.85
C THR A 54 -8.72 -3.60 4.37
N LEU A 55 -9.06 -4.71 3.71
CA LEU A 55 -8.13 -5.58 3.01
C LEU A 55 -8.28 -5.41 1.49
N ALA A 56 -7.19 -5.07 0.81
CA ALA A 56 -7.11 -5.10 -0.65
C ALA A 56 -6.58 -6.45 -1.14
N TYR A 57 -7.11 -6.92 -2.27
CA TYR A 57 -6.73 -8.19 -2.89
C TYR A 57 -6.93 -8.11 -4.40
N TYR A 58 -6.20 -8.92 -5.17
CA TYR A 58 -6.49 -9.10 -6.59
C TYR A 58 -7.55 -10.17 -6.75
N ASP A 59 -8.70 -9.80 -7.28
CA ASP A 59 -9.81 -10.70 -7.55
C ASP A 59 -9.56 -11.40 -8.89
N VAL A 60 -9.35 -12.73 -8.81
CA VAL A 60 -8.99 -13.56 -9.97
C VAL A 60 -10.15 -13.63 -10.96
N ASP A 61 -11.38 -13.77 -10.46
CA ASP A 61 -12.59 -13.87 -11.28
C ASP A 61 -12.84 -12.57 -12.05
N CYS A 62 -12.58 -11.42 -11.42
CA CYS A 62 -12.78 -10.10 -12.02
C CYS A 62 -11.54 -9.53 -12.71
N LYS A 63 -10.39 -10.21 -12.64
CA LYS A 63 -9.10 -9.76 -13.18
C LYS A 63 -8.74 -8.32 -12.74
N GLY A 64 -8.91 -8.01 -11.46
CA GLY A 64 -8.71 -6.65 -10.96
C GLY A 64 -8.62 -6.50 -9.45
N TRP A 65 -8.05 -5.38 -9.01
CA TRP A 65 -7.94 -5.00 -7.61
C TRP A 65 -9.32 -4.71 -7.00
N ARG A 66 -9.58 -5.29 -5.83
CA ARG A 66 -10.76 -5.02 -5.00
C ARG A 66 -10.34 -4.84 -3.55
N SER A 67 -11.22 -4.26 -2.75
CA SER A 67 -11.05 -4.17 -1.31
C SER A 67 -12.37 -4.38 -0.59
N PHE A 68 -12.29 -4.82 0.66
CA PHE A 68 -13.43 -4.97 1.55
C PHE A 68 -13.06 -4.63 2.99
N ILE A 69 -14.06 -4.37 3.83
CA ILE A 69 -13.87 -4.08 5.25
C ILE A 69 -13.55 -5.39 5.99
N ILE A 70 -12.46 -5.46 6.75
CA ILE A 70 -11.97 -6.66 7.44
C ILE A 70 -13.04 -7.24 8.36
N ASN A 71 -13.77 -6.40 9.09
CA ASN A 71 -14.86 -6.84 9.98
C ASN A 71 -16.04 -7.48 9.24
N ASN A 72 -16.12 -7.32 7.91
CA ASN A 72 -17.13 -7.97 7.09
C ASN A 72 -16.69 -9.36 6.60
N LEU A 73 -15.49 -9.84 6.96
CA LEU A 73 -15.04 -11.19 6.64
C LEU A 73 -15.94 -12.21 7.34
N VAL A 74 -16.53 -13.12 6.55
CA VAL A 74 -17.44 -14.17 7.04
C VAL A 74 -16.73 -15.51 7.10
N GLU A 75 -16.01 -15.86 6.04
CA GLU A 75 -15.41 -17.19 5.89
C GLU A 75 -14.10 -17.12 5.08
N VAL A 76 -13.17 -18.01 5.39
CA VAL A 76 -11.93 -18.23 4.64
C VAL A 76 -11.85 -19.70 4.24
N GLY A 77 -11.91 -19.94 2.93
CA GLY A 77 -11.83 -21.26 2.34
C GLY A 77 -10.39 -21.74 2.12
N GLU A 78 -10.26 -22.74 1.25
CA GLU A 78 -8.99 -23.43 1.02
C GLU A 78 -7.99 -22.61 0.19
N LEU A 79 -6.71 -22.84 0.47
CA LEU A 79 -5.62 -22.34 -0.36
C LEU A 79 -5.45 -23.30 -1.53
N ARG A 80 -5.55 -22.80 -2.76
CA ARG A 80 -5.21 -23.58 -3.94
C ARG A 80 -3.71 -23.51 -4.20
N GLN A 81 -3.08 -24.69 -4.32
CA GLN A 81 -1.62 -24.84 -4.34
C GLN A 81 -1.01 -24.79 -5.75
N GLU A 82 -1.78 -25.10 -6.79
CA GLU A 82 -1.33 -25.06 -8.20
C GLU A 82 -1.52 -23.65 -8.77
N THR A 83 -0.53 -22.78 -8.57
CA THR A 83 -0.65 -21.32 -8.83
C THR A 83 0.45 -20.74 -9.71
N MET A 84 1.44 -21.51 -10.14
CA MET A 84 2.56 -20.96 -10.92
C MET A 84 2.15 -20.48 -12.32
N ASP A 85 1.40 -21.31 -13.07
CA ASP A 85 0.94 -20.95 -14.42
C ASP A 85 -0.14 -19.86 -14.38
N GLU A 86 -0.96 -19.82 -13.32
CA GLU A 86 -1.96 -18.75 -13.18
C GLU A 86 -1.37 -17.45 -12.64
N HIS A 87 -0.31 -17.52 -11.83
CA HIS A 87 0.48 -16.35 -11.47
C HIS A 87 1.11 -15.72 -12.72
N HIS A 88 1.59 -16.56 -13.64
CA HIS A 88 2.06 -16.12 -14.94
C HIS A 88 0.99 -15.36 -15.72
N ASP A 89 -0.24 -15.90 -15.81
CA ASP A 89 -1.37 -15.24 -16.48
C ASP A 89 -1.74 -13.90 -15.83
N ILE A 90 -1.68 -13.79 -14.51
CA ILE A 90 -1.92 -12.53 -13.80
C ILE A 90 -0.83 -11.50 -14.15
N CYS A 91 0.44 -11.90 -14.08
CA CYS A 91 1.56 -11.03 -14.43
C CYS A 91 1.52 -10.61 -15.90
N LEU A 92 1.10 -11.50 -16.79
CA LEU A 92 0.88 -11.22 -18.20
C LEU A 92 -0.18 -10.13 -18.38
N ALA A 93 -1.31 -10.23 -17.69
CA ALA A 93 -2.37 -9.20 -17.71
C ALA A 93 -1.87 -7.84 -17.21
N LEU A 94 -1.00 -7.81 -16.18
CA LEU A 94 -0.38 -6.59 -15.69
C LEU A 94 0.60 -5.98 -16.71
N VAL A 95 1.39 -6.81 -17.39
CA VAL A 95 2.29 -6.37 -18.47
C VAL A 95 1.51 -5.83 -19.67
N VAL A 96 0.34 -6.41 -19.99
CA VAL A 96 -0.56 -5.84 -21.01
C VAL A 96 -1.00 -4.42 -20.63
N LYS A 97 -1.39 -4.18 -19.38
CA LYS A 97 -1.71 -2.83 -18.88
C LYS A 97 -0.52 -1.88 -18.96
N LEU A 98 0.69 -2.37 -18.68
CA LEU A 98 1.92 -1.57 -18.83
C LEU A 98 2.10 -1.12 -20.29
N LYS A 99 1.93 -2.04 -21.25
CA LYS A 99 2.01 -1.72 -22.68
C LYS A 99 0.99 -0.67 -23.09
N GLU A 100 -0.26 -0.82 -22.66
CA GLU A 100 -1.33 0.15 -22.95
C GLU A 100 -0.98 1.53 -22.41
N LYS A 101 -0.44 1.60 -21.19
CA LYS A 101 0.02 2.87 -20.60
C LYS A 101 1.20 3.46 -21.36
N MET A 102 2.20 2.67 -21.72
CA MET A 102 3.34 3.12 -22.53
C MET A 102 2.90 3.63 -23.92
N LYS A 103 1.90 3.01 -24.55
CA LYS A 103 1.33 3.51 -25.83
C LYS A 103 0.66 4.87 -25.66
N LYS A 104 -0.03 5.08 -24.54
CA LYS A 104 -0.81 6.28 -24.27
C LYS A 104 0.05 7.45 -23.79
N GLU A 105 0.99 7.18 -22.90
CA GLU A 105 1.75 8.19 -22.15
C GLU A 105 3.22 8.27 -22.55
N GLY A 106 3.71 7.28 -23.32
CA GLY A 106 5.13 7.17 -23.67
C GLY A 106 5.94 6.68 -22.48
N LYS A 107 6.82 7.54 -21.96
CA LYS A 107 7.73 7.23 -20.84
C LYS A 107 6.90 6.85 -19.61
N THR A 108 7.03 5.61 -19.16
CA THR A 108 6.26 5.05 -18.04
C THR A 108 7.18 4.48 -16.98
N ALA A 109 6.95 4.86 -15.71
CA ALA A 109 7.63 4.28 -14.56
C ALA A 109 7.04 2.92 -14.17
N PHE A 110 7.91 1.96 -13.88
CA PHE A 110 7.52 0.64 -13.38
C PHE A 110 8.69 -0.04 -12.65
N ALA A 111 8.40 -1.16 -12.01
CA ALA A 111 9.40 -1.98 -11.34
C ALA A 111 9.27 -3.47 -11.66
N TYR A 112 10.37 -4.19 -11.48
CA TYR A 112 10.42 -5.65 -11.52
C TYR A 112 11.57 -6.20 -10.69
N ARG A 113 11.47 -7.47 -10.29
CA ARG A 113 12.50 -8.16 -9.52
C ARG A 113 13.59 -8.70 -10.44
N LYS A 114 14.85 -8.45 -10.10
CA LYS A 114 15.99 -9.04 -10.80
C LYS A 114 16.23 -10.48 -10.35
N ALA A 115 17.03 -11.23 -11.11
CA ALA A 115 17.43 -12.59 -10.77
C ALA A 115 18.18 -12.68 -9.43
N ASP A 116 18.87 -11.61 -9.03
CA ASP A 116 19.55 -11.48 -7.73
C ASP A 116 18.60 -11.15 -6.55
N GLY A 117 17.28 -11.08 -6.80
CA GLY A 117 16.25 -10.79 -5.81
C GLY A 117 16.04 -9.30 -5.54
N THR A 118 16.93 -8.41 -5.99
CA THR A 118 16.79 -6.97 -5.79
C THR A 118 15.77 -6.37 -6.76
N ILE A 119 15.14 -5.26 -6.35
CA ILE A 119 14.13 -4.57 -7.15
C ILE A 119 14.81 -3.57 -8.08
N ARG A 120 14.41 -3.56 -9.35
CA ARG A 120 14.73 -2.48 -10.27
C ARG A 120 13.51 -1.59 -10.43
N TYR A 121 13.71 -0.30 -10.20
CA TYR A 121 12.82 0.78 -10.62
C TYR A 121 13.39 1.40 -11.90
N THR A 122 12.55 1.67 -12.88
CA THR A 122 12.98 2.19 -14.18
C THR A 122 11.85 2.92 -14.88
N HIS A 123 12.24 3.80 -15.79
CA HIS A 123 11.33 4.37 -16.78
C HIS A 123 11.58 3.76 -18.15
N GLY A 124 10.54 3.20 -18.75
CA GLY A 124 10.65 2.59 -20.06
C GLY A 124 9.65 3.14 -21.07
N ILE A 125 9.98 2.91 -22.33
CA ILE A 125 9.07 3.01 -23.47
C ILE A 125 9.02 1.65 -24.19
N LEU A 126 8.01 1.46 -25.04
CA LEU A 126 7.94 0.28 -25.89
C LEU A 126 9.19 0.22 -26.77
N SER A 127 9.87 -0.94 -26.78
CA SER A 127 10.88 -1.21 -27.79
C SER A 127 10.22 -1.61 -29.12
N ASP A 128 10.88 -1.30 -30.23
CA ASP A 128 10.47 -1.69 -31.58
C ASP A 128 10.58 -3.21 -31.81
N SER A 129 11.40 -3.89 -31.00
CA SER A 129 11.59 -5.35 -30.97
C SER A 129 10.55 -6.03 -30.06
N ILE A 130 9.26 -5.92 -30.40
CA ILE A 130 8.18 -6.54 -29.61
C ILE A 130 8.24 -8.07 -29.77
N ASP A 131 9.04 -8.73 -28.95
CA ASP A 131 8.89 -10.16 -28.67
C ASP A 131 8.20 -10.30 -27.32
N VAL A 132 6.86 -10.39 -27.37
CA VAL A 132 6.10 -10.93 -26.26
C VAL A 132 6.13 -12.44 -26.43
N SER A 133 7.29 -13.04 -26.21
CA SER A 133 7.28 -14.42 -25.75
C SER A 133 6.46 -14.41 -24.45
N ASP A 134 5.61 -15.41 -24.22
CA ASP A 134 4.79 -15.48 -22.99
C ASP A 134 5.64 -15.22 -21.73
N ARG A 135 6.94 -15.52 -21.79
CA ARG A 135 7.87 -15.50 -20.66
C ARG A 135 8.57 -14.17 -20.37
N TYR A 136 8.76 -13.29 -21.35
CA TYR A 136 9.58 -12.07 -21.18
C TYR A 136 8.92 -10.82 -21.76
N PHE A 137 9.21 -9.68 -21.13
CA PHE A 137 8.85 -8.36 -21.62
C PHE A 137 10.11 -7.56 -21.94
N THR A 138 10.23 -7.08 -23.18
CA THR A 138 11.31 -6.23 -23.68
C THR A 138 10.85 -4.77 -23.75
N TYR A 139 11.72 -3.84 -23.35
CA TYR A 139 11.47 -2.40 -23.33
C TYR A 139 12.78 -1.61 -23.50
N PHE A 140 12.69 -0.35 -23.88
CA PHE A 140 13.83 0.56 -23.88
C PHE A 140 13.88 1.33 -22.56
N ASP A 141 14.94 1.13 -21.77
CA ASP A 141 15.18 1.80 -20.49
C ASP A 141 15.69 3.23 -20.76
N THR A 142 14.84 4.22 -20.49
CA THR A 142 15.14 5.63 -20.73
C THR A 142 16.12 6.22 -19.72
N ASP A 143 16.30 5.59 -18.55
CA ASP A 143 17.25 6.04 -17.53
C ASP A 143 18.68 5.58 -17.87
N LYS A 144 18.80 4.50 -18.65
CA LYS A 144 20.09 3.90 -19.03
C LYS A 144 20.41 4.03 -20.52
N GLY A 145 19.43 4.36 -21.35
CA GLY A 145 19.60 4.50 -22.80
C GLY A 145 19.85 3.18 -23.51
N GLU A 146 19.34 2.06 -22.99
CA GLU A 146 19.57 0.73 -23.57
C GLU A 146 18.30 -0.14 -23.57
N GLU A 147 18.23 -1.10 -24.48
CA GLU A 147 17.17 -2.11 -24.46
C GLU A 147 17.40 -3.10 -23.31
N ARG A 148 16.32 -3.44 -22.61
CA ARG A 148 16.33 -4.40 -21.51
C ARG A 148 15.12 -5.33 -21.62
N LYS A 149 15.21 -6.46 -20.95
CA LYS A 149 14.08 -7.38 -20.77
C LYS A 149 14.00 -7.92 -19.35
N PHE A 150 12.80 -8.31 -18.94
CA PHE A 150 12.56 -8.99 -17.67
C PHE A 150 11.55 -10.13 -17.83
N ARG A 151 11.61 -11.11 -16.93
CA ARG A 151 10.63 -12.22 -16.90
C ARG A 151 9.27 -11.68 -16.47
N ILE A 152 8.19 -12.03 -17.17
CA ILE A 152 6.85 -11.53 -16.82
C ILE A 152 6.49 -11.83 -15.36
N ASP A 153 6.84 -13.02 -14.86
CA ASP A 153 6.67 -13.43 -13.44
C ASP A 153 7.37 -12.52 -12.43
N ALA A 154 8.38 -11.77 -12.87
CA ALA A 154 9.13 -10.87 -12.02
C ALA A 154 8.55 -9.45 -12.01
N PHE A 155 7.48 -9.19 -12.77
CA PHE A 155 6.87 -7.88 -12.83
C PHE A 155 6.41 -7.45 -11.43
N ILE A 156 6.88 -6.27 -11.01
CA ILE A 156 6.45 -5.70 -9.76
C ILE A 156 5.19 -4.91 -10.05
N GLY A 157 5.27 -3.67 -10.54
CA GLY A 157 4.09 -2.86 -10.79
C GLY A 157 4.39 -1.62 -11.61
N ILE A 158 3.34 -0.87 -11.93
CA ILE A 158 3.41 0.40 -12.68
C ILE A 158 3.33 1.56 -11.68
N GLY A 159 4.33 2.42 -11.67
CA GLY A 159 4.42 3.58 -10.78
C GLY A 159 5.86 3.95 -10.45
N GLU A 160 6.01 5.10 -9.81
CA GLU A 160 7.27 5.58 -9.27
C GLU A 160 7.70 4.77 -8.05
N PRO A 161 8.99 4.82 -7.65
CA PRO A 161 9.45 4.12 -6.45
C PRO A 161 8.65 4.49 -5.20
N GLU A 162 8.27 5.75 -5.00
CA GLU A 162 7.45 6.14 -3.84
C GLU A 162 6.04 5.51 -3.87
N GLU A 163 5.51 5.19 -5.05
CA GLU A 163 4.22 4.49 -5.19
C GLU A 163 4.33 2.98 -4.92
N LEU A 164 5.54 2.42 -4.96
CA LEU A 164 5.81 0.97 -4.97
C LEU A 164 6.60 0.48 -3.74
N GLN A 165 7.38 1.34 -3.07
CA GLN A 165 8.28 0.99 -1.96
C GLN A 165 7.57 0.61 -0.65
N ASP A 166 6.34 1.07 -0.42
CA ASP A 166 5.62 0.86 0.86
C ASP A 166 4.97 -0.52 1.00
N SER A 167 5.21 -1.43 0.07
CA SER A 167 4.62 -2.78 0.07
C SER A 167 5.48 -3.85 0.75
N ASN A 168 6.75 -3.55 1.04
CA ASN A 168 7.73 -4.49 1.58
C ASN A 168 7.93 -4.39 3.09
N ALA A 169 7.15 -3.58 3.80
CA ALA A 169 7.15 -3.68 5.26
C ALA A 169 6.63 -5.09 5.63
N PRO A 170 7.42 -5.91 6.35
CA PRO A 170 6.80 -6.88 7.22
C PRO A 170 5.82 -6.06 8.08
N ILE A 171 4.59 -6.52 8.25
CA ILE A 171 3.90 -6.15 9.48
C ILE A 171 4.73 -6.83 10.56
N SER A 172 5.75 -6.10 11.03
CA SER A 172 6.45 -6.42 12.25
C SER A 172 5.35 -6.42 13.30
N THR A 173 5.00 -7.60 13.80
CA THR A 173 4.54 -7.71 15.17
C THR A 173 5.59 -7.02 16.00
N GLU A 174 5.34 -5.78 16.41
CA GLU A 174 6.19 -5.08 17.37
C GLU A 174 6.12 -5.83 18.69
N THR A 175 6.93 -6.88 18.82
CA THR A 175 7.51 -7.25 20.09
C THR A 175 8.49 -6.14 20.42
N GLN A 176 8.19 -5.42 21.49
CA GLN A 176 8.96 -4.30 22.01
C GLN A 176 10.45 -4.68 22.14
N GLY A 177 11.29 -3.99 21.39
CA GLY A 177 12.73 -3.91 21.60
C GLY A 177 13.10 -2.45 21.71
N ALA A 178 13.50 -2.03 22.91
CA ALA A 178 13.89 -0.66 23.20
C ALA A 178 15.08 -0.21 22.33
N SER A 179 14.94 0.92 21.64
CA SER A 179 16.09 1.71 21.19
C SER A 179 15.78 3.19 21.33
N SER A 180 16.47 3.82 22.27
CA SER A 180 16.55 5.26 22.49
C SER A 180 16.98 5.99 21.22
N SER A 181 16.19 6.97 20.78
CA SER A 181 16.71 8.05 19.95
C SER A 181 16.15 9.37 20.48
N ASP A 182 17.06 10.20 20.97
CA ASP A 182 16.80 11.55 21.46
C ASP A 182 16.22 12.40 20.34
N LYS A 183 14.90 12.58 20.33
CA LYS A 183 14.23 13.67 19.61
C LYS A 183 13.76 14.68 20.65
N ALA A 184 14.35 15.88 20.59
CA ALA A 184 14.11 16.97 21.51
C ALA A 184 12.61 17.19 21.78
N TYR A 185 12.26 17.26 23.05
CA TYR A 185 10.92 17.51 23.54
C TYR A 185 10.60 19.00 23.33
N ASN A 186 9.75 19.33 22.36
CA ASN A 186 9.28 20.70 22.25
C ASN A 186 8.30 20.98 23.38
N ASP A 187 8.68 21.89 24.27
CA ASP A 187 7.88 22.32 25.42
C ASP A 187 6.55 22.93 24.96
N PHE A 188 5.45 22.37 25.48
CA PHE A 188 4.08 22.67 25.08
C PHE A 188 3.68 24.13 25.30
N ASN A 189 4.36 24.83 26.20
CA ASN A 189 4.11 26.24 26.47
C ASN A 189 4.46 27.16 25.29
N SER A 190 5.22 26.67 24.31
CA SER A 190 5.63 27.44 23.12
C SER A 190 4.76 27.22 21.88
N LEU A 191 3.87 26.23 21.90
CA LEU A 191 2.92 25.91 20.82
C LEU A 191 1.68 26.81 20.90
N GLY A 192 1.90 28.12 20.89
CA GLY A 192 0.83 29.09 20.71
C GLY A 192 0.27 28.94 19.28
N ILE A 193 -1.02 28.64 19.15
CA ILE A 193 -1.69 28.47 17.85
C ILE A 193 -1.50 29.69 16.96
N GLU A 194 -1.42 30.88 17.56
CA GLU A 194 -1.12 32.16 16.90
C GLU A 194 0.23 32.14 16.19
N THR A 195 1.27 31.60 16.83
CA THR A 195 2.64 31.50 16.28
C THR A 195 2.70 30.51 15.12
N ILE A 196 1.94 29.42 15.20
CA ILE A 196 1.86 28.40 14.15
C ILE A 196 1.14 28.96 12.91
N LEU A 197 0.03 29.67 13.12
CA LEU A 197 -0.76 30.29 12.05
C LEU A 197 -0.02 31.45 11.38
N ALA A 198 0.70 32.27 12.16
CA ALA A 198 1.55 33.33 11.63
C ALA A 198 2.66 32.80 10.72
N LYS A 199 3.30 31.67 11.08
CA LYS A 199 4.29 30.99 10.22
C LYS A 199 3.71 30.50 8.90
N ARG A 200 2.41 30.20 8.85
CA ARG A 200 1.70 29.78 7.63
C ARG A 200 1.02 30.94 6.89
N GLY A 201 1.24 32.18 7.33
CA GLY A 201 0.69 33.37 6.68
C GLY A 201 -0.81 33.55 6.89
N VAL A 202 -1.41 32.87 7.87
CA VAL A 202 -2.85 32.94 8.17
C VAL A 202 -3.09 34.06 9.18
N LYS A 203 -3.86 35.09 8.79
CA LYS A 203 -4.27 36.19 9.69
C LYS A 203 -5.40 35.73 10.61
N ILE A 204 -5.25 35.99 11.91
CA ILE A 204 -6.12 35.50 13.00
C ILE A 204 -7.55 36.08 12.96
N GLU A 205 -7.78 37.14 12.18
CA GLU A 205 -9.09 37.80 12.09
C GLU A 205 -10.22 36.92 11.51
N ASN A 206 -9.91 35.74 10.94
CA ASN A 206 -10.86 34.78 10.38
C ASN A 206 -10.93 33.45 11.15
N THR A 207 -10.69 33.43 12.47
CA THR A 207 -10.68 32.18 13.24
C THR A 207 -11.98 31.94 13.99
N GLU A 208 -13.03 31.55 13.27
CA GLU A 208 -14.08 30.73 13.87
C GLU A 208 -13.80 29.25 13.54
N ASN A 209 -13.61 28.45 14.60
CA ASN A 209 -13.42 27.00 14.63
C ASN A 209 -12.07 26.42 14.17
N PHE A 210 -11.02 26.65 14.95
CA PHE A 210 -9.88 25.73 14.98
C PHE A 210 -10.11 24.64 16.01
N MET A 211 -10.03 23.39 15.59
CA MET A 211 -10.22 22.22 16.44
C MET A 211 -8.86 21.60 16.81
N VAL A 212 -8.80 20.89 17.93
CA VAL A 212 -7.57 20.22 18.40
C VAL A 212 -6.97 19.28 17.34
N ILE A 213 -7.81 18.74 16.44
CA ILE A 213 -7.39 17.94 15.28
C ILE A 213 -6.41 18.68 14.37
N ASP A 214 -6.53 20.00 14.24
CA ASP A 214 -5.69 20.80 13.34
C ASP A 214 -4.24 20.92 13.85
N LEU A 215 -4.00 20.59 15.13
CA LEU A 215 -2.67 20.57 15.75
C LEU A 215 -2.00 19.20 15.69
N LEU A 216 -2.74 18.13 15.38
CA LEU A 216 -2.21 16.76 15.34
C LEU A 216 -1.01 16.56 14.40
N PRO A 217 -0.93 17.21 13.22
CA PRO A 217 0.23 17.06 12.34
C PRO A 217 1.53 17.62 12.93
N GLU A 218 1.44 18.53 13.91
CA GLU A 218 2.61 19.22 14.49
C GLU A 218 3.11 18.53 15.78
N LEU A 219 2.42 17.50 16.25
CA LEU A 219 2.72 16.81 17.50
C LEU A 219 3.33 15.43 17.23
N ASN A 220 4.46 15.14 17.89
CA ASN A 220 5.03 13.80 17.86
C ASN A 220 4.23 12.82 18.76
N LYS A 221 4.47 11.51 18.61
CA LYS A 221 3.73 10.44 19.31
C LYS A 221 3.71 10.61 20.83
N GLN A 222 4.81 11.06 21.43
CA GLN A 222 4.90 11.26 22.88
C GLN A 222 4.10 12.50 23.30
N GLN A 223 4.14 13.56 22.51
CA GLN A 223 3.39 14.78 22.77
C GLN A 223 1.88 14.55 22.64
N LEU A 224 1.45 13.76 21.66
CA LEU A 224 0.05 13.40 21.50
C LEU A 224 -0.46 12.58 22.70
N LYS A 225 0.35 11.65 23.21
CA LYS A 225 0.03 10.86 24.40
C LYS A 225 -0.18 11.75 25.63
N ASP A 226 0.72 12.70 25.86
CA ASP A 226 0.61 13.65 26.98
C ASP A 226 -0.63 14.54 26.88
N LEU A 227 -0.96 15.01 25.67
CA LEU A 227 -2.15 15.83 25.44
C LEU A 227 -3.44 15.05 25.76
N ILE A 228 -3.51 13.78 25.33
CA ILE A 228 -4.65 12.90 25.61
C ILE A 228 -4.76 12.61 27.11
N CYS A 229 -3.65 12.30 27.78
CA CYS A 229 -3.65 12.07 29.23
C CYS A 229 -4.13 13.31 30.00
N LYS A 230 -3.60 14.50 29.67
CA LYS A 230 -4.03 15.76 30.30
C LYS A 230 -5.49 16.07 30.04
N ALA A 231 -5.99 15.84 28.82
CA ALA A 231 -7.40 16.04 28.49
C ALA A 231 -8.30 15.08 29.30
N ALA A 232 -7.89 13.82 29.43
CA ALA A 232 -8.60 12.81 30.22
C ALA A 232 -8.59 13.14 31.73
N GLU A 233 -7.46 13.59 32.28
CA GLU A 233 -7.35 14.06 33.66
C GLU A 233 -8.25 15.27 33.93
N ARG A 234 -8.33 16.20 32.97
CA ARG A 234 -9.18 17.39 33.06
C ARG A 234 -10.66 17.04 32.94
N LEU A 235 -11.00 16.06 32.12
CA LEU A 235 -12.35 15.49 32.01
C LEU A 235 -12.77 14.74 33.27
N ALA A 236 -11.83 14.06 33.92
CA ALA A 236 -12.08 13.33 35.17
C ALA A 236 -12.17 14.25 36.40
N SER A 237 -11.76 15.51 36.29
CA SER A 237 -11.84 16.53 37.35
C SER A 237 -12.93 17.59 37.11
N LEU A 238 -13.75 17.42 36.06
CA LEU A 238 -15.00 18.14 35.81
C LEU A 238 -16.18 17.40 36.42
#